data_AF-U4QPY0-F1
#
_entry.id   AF-U4QPY0-F1
#
_cell.length_a   1.000
_cell.length_b   1.000
_cell.length_c   1.000
_cell.angle_alpha   90.00
_cell.angle_beta   90.00
_cell.angle_gamma   90.00
#
_symmetry.space_group_name_H-M   'P 1'
#
loop_
_entity.id
_entity.type
_entity.pdbx_description
1 polymer ?
#
loop_
_entity_poly.entity_id
_entity_poly.type
_entity_poly.pdbx_seq_one_letter_code
_entity_poly.pdbx_strand_id
1 'polypeptide(L)'
;MKFFYRKIERSNVNLFLKKFIGIYFLILFILISIGSWNQVGFREGFNVGDWLINYEGGFVRRGLIGEVLFLLAKVTGVSPAIYLVGLQSITFGIFFFFSWKILKEKFDLVKYSFLIFSPFLFTYAINSIAGGYRKEILYFAVLAIITYSSLKYDARKFQKIFFLTLFLYPLIILTDEVGIVIFPLLCAIFFDKVRPGLRDLSVLLLLVLLSFNAIIFLVVIFHHQASLSQIEAIKNALITVDLDPRGKESGAIDALRVSTMENMKGTFHSIIFGHYYIIYPLALILVSIALYPLFRELKKIIKSRSFFLGLLGAFFLILPVYIIANDWGRWTYILLVEIFFLIVLVDKESSFRIFRDQWTELSLGRFSLNLILLISYSLFWYLPHMLADGVSWRFIIHNIPFLNS
;
A
#
# COMPACT_ATOMS: atom_id res chain seq x y z
N MET A 1 -0.19 -45.56 9.08
CA MET A 1 0.11 -44.73 10.27
C MET A 1 0.91 -43.45 9.97
N LYS A 2 2.11 -43.52 9.34
CA LYS A 2 2.92 -42.33 8.99
C LYS A 2 2.18 -41.26 8.15
N PHE A 3 1.34 -41.67 7.20
CA PHE A 3 0.54 -40.75 6.37
C PHE A 3 -0.49 -39.93 7.17
N PHE A 4 -1.10 -40.53 8.19
CA PHE A 4 -2.12 -39.89 9.01
C PHE A 4 -1.49 -38.84 9.96
N TYR A 5 -0.35 -39.17 10.55
CA TYR A 5 0.45 -38.23 11.37
C TYR A 5 0.92 -36.99 10.58
N ARG A 6 1.28 -37.13 9.30
CA ARG A 6 1.78 -36.01 8.46
C ARG A 6 0.72 -35.00 8.05
N LYS A 7 -0.52 -35.46 7.84
CA LYS A 7 -1.67 -34.57 7.61
C LYS A 7 -1.97 -33.73 8.86
N ILE A 8 -1.73 -34.28 10.05
CA ILE A 8 -1.90 -33.62 11.34
C ILE A 8 -0.84 -32.53 11.56
N GLU A 9 0.44 -32.77 11.23
CA GLU A 9 1.52 -31.79 11.43
C GLU A 9 1.37 -30.50 10.59
N ARG A 10 1.10 -30.59 9.28
CA ARG A 10 0.90 -29.38 8.44
C ARG A 10 -0.40 -28.67 8.79
N SER A 11 -1.43 -29.41 9.20
CA SER A 11 -2.65 -28.84 9.78
C SER A 11 -2.34 -28.03 11.04
N ASN A 12 -1.46 -28.52 11.90
CA ASN A 12 -1.05 -27.84 13.13
C ASN A 12 -0.21 -26.58 12.84
N VAL A 13 0.74 -26.62 11.91
CA VAL A 13 1.53 -25.43 11.51
C VAL A 13 0.63 -24.36 10.89
N ASN A 14 -0.27 -24.75 9.99
CA ASN A 14 -1.21 -23.81 9.37
C ASN A 14 -2.18 -23.21 10.40
N LEU A 15 -2.69 -24.03 11.32
CA LEU A 15 -3.54 -23.57 12.42
C LEU A 15 -2.78 -22.61 13.36
N PHE A 16 -1.52 -22.92 13.66
CA PHE A 16 -0.63 -22.03 14.41
C PHE A 16 -0.43 -20.70 13.68
N LEU A 17 -0.06 -20.73 12.39
CA LEU A 17 0.12 -19.52 11.58
C LEU A 17 -1.15 -18.67 11.51
N LYS A 18 -2.34 -19.28 11.42
CA LYS A 18 -3.62 -18.56 11.44
C LYS A 18 -3.90 -17.83 12.76
N LYS A 19 -3.44 -18.38 13.89
CA LYS A 19 -3.49 -17.69 15.20
C LYS A 19 -2.40 -16.62 15.28
N PHE A 20 -1.18 -16.97 14.91
CA PHE A 20 -0.01 -16.10 14.97
C PHE A 20 -0.17 -14.86 14.10
N ILE A 21 -0.74 -14.97 12.89
CA ILE A 21 -0.90 -13.82 11.99
C ILE A 21 -1.82 -12.74 12.57
N GLY A 22 -2.80 -13.10 13.40
CA GLY A 22 -3.62 -12.12 14.13
C GLY A 22 -2.79 -11.33 15.15
N ILE A 23 -1.92 -12.02 15.89
CA ILE A 23 -0.99 -11.41 16.85
C ILE A 23 0.03 -10.55 16.11
N TYR A 24 0.58 -11.04 15.00
CA TYR A 24 1.51 -10.30 14.14
C TYR A 24 0.90 -8.98 13.66
N PHE A 25 -0.32 -8.99 13.12
CA PHE A 25 -0.99 -7.77 12.70
C PHE A 25 -1.30 -6.81 13.86
N LEU A 26 -1.61 -7.34 15.06
CA LEU A 26 -1.78 -6.53 16.25
C LEU A 26 -0.46 -5.84 16.65
N ILE A 27 0.67 -6.57 16.61
CA ILE A 27 2.00 -6.01 16.87
C ILE A 27 2.33 -4.93 15.84
N LEU A 28 2.11 -5.19 14.55
CA LEU A 28 2.32 -4.18 13.50
C LEU A 28 1.47 -2.94 13.71
N PHE A 29 0.19 -3.10 14.06
CA PHE A 29 -0.71 -2.00 14.36
C PHE A 29 -0.20 -1.14 15.52
N ILE A 30 0.28 -1.77 16.60
CA ILE A 30 0.85 -1.05 17.76
C ILE A 30 2.12 -0.31 17.34
N LEU A 31 3.06 -0.99 16.66
CA LEU A 31 4.32 -0.39 16.23
C LEU A 31 4.11 0.80 15.29
N ILE A 32 3.19 0.68 14.34
CA ILE A 32 2.86 1.75 13.40
C ILE A 32 2.12 2.90 14.10
N SER A 33 1.25 2.62 15.07
CA SER A 33 0.60 3.67 15.85
C SER A 33 1.61 4.46 16.68
N ILE A 34 2.58 3.78 17.30
CA ILE A 34 3.71 4.43 17.99
C ILE A 34 4.57 5.22 17.00
N GLY A 35 4.89 4.65 15.83
CA GLY A 35 5.66 5.33 14.80
C GLY A 35 4.96 6.55 14.21
N SER A 36 3.63 6.51 14.07
CA SER A 36 2.79 7.64 13.67
C SER A 36 2.87 8.77 14.69
N TRP A 37 2.73 8.45 15.99
CA TRP A 37 2.91 9.41 17.07
C TRP A 37 4.29 10.07 17.05
N ASN A 38 5.34 9.26 16.88
CA ASN A 38 6.71 9.76 16.83
C ASN A 38 6.93 10.70 15.65
N GLN A 39 6.42 10.41 14.46
CA GLN A 39 6.59 11.29 13.29
C GLN A 39 5.94 12.64 13.45
N VAL A 40 4.78 12.68 14.10
CA VAL A 40 4.12 13.93 14.45
C VAL A 40 4.93 14.70 15.48
N GLY A 41 5.50 14.02 16.49
CA GLY A 41 6.40 14.63 17.47
C GLY A 41 7.70 15.18 16.85
N PHE A 42 8.30 14.45 15.90
CA PHE A 42 9.48 14.85 15.15
C PHE A 42 9.19 15.81 13.98
N ARG A 43 7.90 16.14 13.74
CA ARG A 43 7.45 17.05 12.67
C ARG A 43 7.99 16.66 11.28
N GLU A 44 7.97 15.37 10.97
CA GLU A 44 8.48 14.85 9.69
C GLU A 44 7.75 15.44 8.47
N GLY A 45 8.45 16.25 7.68
CA GLY A 45 7.79 17.18 6.75
C GLY A 45 7.06 16.56 5.57
N PHE A 46 7.44 15.35 5.14
CA PHE A 46 6.73 14.64 4.07
C PHE A 46 5.59 13.76 4.61
N ASN A 47 5.78 13.11 5.75
CA ASN A 47 4.78 12.18 6.30
C ASN A 47 3.69 12.89 7.11
N VAL A 48 4.00 14.04 7.70
CA VAL A 48 3.03 14.87 8.41
C VAL A 48 2.50 15.95 7.45
N GLY A 49 3.41 16.65 6.76
CA GLY A 49 3.03 17.75 5.87
C GLY A 49 2.07 17.35 4.75
N ASP A 50 2.17 16.13 4.19
CA ASP A 50 1.25 15.67 3.15
C ASP A 50 -0.18 15.66 3.67
N TRP A 51 -0.41 15.11 4.85
CA TRP A 51 -1.73 15.03 5.46
C TRP A 51 -2.30 16.38 5.89
N LEU A 52 -1.44 17.38 6.11
CA LEU A 52 -1.84 18.71 6.56
C LEU A 52 -2.06 19.74 5.43
N ILE A 53 -1.81 19.38 4.17
CA ILE A 53 -2.21 20.20 3.02
C ILE A 53 -3.72 20.47 3.12
N ASN A 54 -4.12 21.73 3.11
CA ASN A 54 -5.50 22.20 3.27
C ASN A 54 -5.86 23.28 2.23
N TYR A 55 -7.07 23.85 2.31
CA TYR A 55 -7.60 24.79 1.33
C TYR A 55 -7.61 26.26 1.79
N GLU A 56 -6.87 26.63 2.84
CA GLU A 56 -6.82 28.01 3.33
C GLU A 56 -6.18 28.98 2.32
N GLY A 57 -5.34 28.47 1.42
CA GLY A 57 -4.84 29.23 0.26
C GLY A 57 -5.79 29.23 -0.94
N GLY A 58 -6.94 28.57 -0.87
CA GLY A 58 -7.77 28.18 -2.00
C GLY A 58 -7.51 26.74 -2.47
N PHE A 59 -8.17 26.32 -3.54
CA PHE A 59 -8.09 24.94 -4.01
C PHE A 59 -6.67 24.57 -4.49
N VAL A 60 -6.13 23.48 -3.93
CA VAL A 60 -4.86 22.86 -4.29
C VAL A 60 -5.02 21.34 -4.40
N ARG A 61 -4.16 20.64 -5.15
CA ARG A 61 -4.17 19.17 -5.11
C ARG A 61 -3.94 18.64 -3.68
N ARG A 62 -4.59 17.54 -3.32
CA ARG A 62 -4.39 16.77 -2.06
C ARG A 62 -4.94 17.39 -0.76
N GLY A 63 -5.68 18.49 -0.85
CA GLY A 63 -6.05 19.29 0.33
C GLY A 63 -7.22 18.81 1.19
N LEU A 64 -8.02 17.83 0.73
CA LEU A 64 -9.29 17.53 1.38
C LEU A 64 -9.13 17.04 2.83
N ILE A 65 -8.22 16.10 3.08
CA ILE A 65 -8.05 15.59 4.45
C ILE A 65 -7.46 16.65 5.37
N GLY A 66 -6.45 17.41 4.93
CA GLY A 66 -5.87 18.44 5.79
C GLY A 66 -6.87 19.54 6.11
N GLU A 67 -7.77 19.87 5.19
CA GLU A 67 -8.90 20.78 5.47
C GLU A 67 -9.81 20.22 6.58
N VAL A 68 -10.19 18.95 6.50
CA VAL A 68 -11.02 18.32 7.54
C VAL A 68 -10.30 18.32 8.89
N LEU A 69 -9.01 17.94 8.94
CA LEU A 69 -8.22 17.94 10.17
C LEU A 69 -8.08 19.34 10.77
N PHE A 70 -7.90 20.34 9.92
CA PHE A 70 -7.76 21.73 10.30
C PHE A 70 -9.07 22.31 10.86
N LEU A 71 -10.20 22.06 10.20
CA LEU A 71 -11.52 22.48 10.70
C LEU A 71 -11.87 21.81 12.04
N LEU A 72 -11.55 20.53 12.21
CA LEU A 72 -11.72 19.83 13.48
C LEU A 72 -10.89 20.49 14.58
N ALA A 73 -9.65 20.87 14.30
CA ALA A 73 -8.81 21.56 15.26
C ALA A 73 -9.35 22.94 15.63
N LYS A 74 -9.83 23.73 14.66
CA LYS A 74 -10.47 25.04 14.92
C LYS A 74 -11.71 24.90 15.84
N VAL A 75 -12.54 23.88 15.63
CA VAL A 75 -13.78 23.69 16.40
C VAL A 75 -13.53 23.14 17.80
N THR A 76 -12.55 22.25 17.96
CA THR A 76 -12.32 21.53 19.22
C THR A 76 -11.21 22.13 20.09
N GLY A 77 -10.33 22.94 19.51
CA GLY A 77 -9.08 23.39 20.15
C GLY A 77 -8.02 22.28 20.30
N VAL A 78 -8.25 21.09 19.75
CA VAL A 78 -7.29 19.97 19.79
C VAL A 78 -6.36 20.06 18.59
N SER A 79 -5.05 19.84 18.80
CA SER A 79 -4.06 19.91 17.71
C SER A 79 -4.38 18.92 16.56
N PRO A 80 -4.28 19.33 15.28
CA PRO A 80 -4.48 18.44 14.13
C PRO A 80 -3.59 17.19 14.14
N ALA A 81 -2.44 17.26 14.83
CA ALA A 81 -1.55 16.15 15.13
C ALA A 81 -2.28 14.91 15.68
N ILE A 82 -3.16 15.11 16.66
CA ILE A 82 -3.86 14.00 17.34
C ILE A 82 -4.86 13.36 16.39
N TYR A 83 -5.59 14.17 15.63
CA TYR A 83 -6.51 13.69 14.60
C TYR A 83 -5.78 12.93 13.50
N LEU A 84 -4.61 13.41 13.09
CA LEU A 84 -3.76 12.73 12.12
C LEU A 84 -3.31 11.34 12.61
N VAL A 85 -2.77 11.25 13.83
CA VAL A 85 -2.37 9.95 14.41
C VAL A 85 -3.57 9.01 14.48
N GLY A 86 -4.72 9.50 14.97
CA GLY A 86 -5.95 8.70 15.00
C GLY A 86 -6.37 8.20 13.62
N LEU A 87 -6.34 9.06 12.60
CA LEU A 87 -6.70 8.72 11.23
C LEU A 87 -5.73 7.70 10.61
N GLN A 88 -4.42 7.89 10.79
CA GLN A 88 -3.41 6.93 10.34
C GLN A 88 -3.59 5.58 11.04
N SER A 89 -3.73 5.55 12.36
CA SER A 89 -3.99 4.32 13.13
C SER A 89 -5.27 3.63 12.65
N ILE A 90 -6.39 4.33 12.52
CA ILE A 90 -7.66 3.74 12.05
C ILE A 90 -7.51 3.12 10.66
N THR A 91 -6.85 3.82 9.73
CA THR A 91 -6.70 3.34 8.34
C THR A 91 -5.76 2.14 8.24
N PHE A 92 -4.63 2.13 8.95
CA PHE A 92 -3.79 0.94 9.10
C PHE A 92 -4.54 -0.21 9.79
N GLY A 93 -5.32 0.09 10.82
CA GLY A 93 -6.15 -0.89 11.52
C GLY A 93 -7.15 -1.58 10.60
N ILE A 94 -7.83 -0.81 9.73
CA ILE A 94 -8.73 -1.35 8.70
C ILE A 94 -7.96 -2.24 7.72
N PHE A 95 -6.84 -1.74 7.17
CA PHE A 95 -6.01 -2.50 6.23
C PHE A 95 -5.56 -3.85 6.81
N PHE A 96 -5.01 -3.86 8.04
CA PHE A 96 -4.57 -5.07 8.71
C PHE A 96 -5.73 -6.00 9.10
N PHE A 97 -6.83 -5.46 9.60
CA PHE A 97 -7.98 -6.26 10.00
C PHE A 97 -8.60 -7.02 8.82
N PHE A 98 -8.79 -6.35 7.68
CA PHE A 98 -9.32 -7.01 6.49
C PHE A 98 -8.31 -7.95 5.85
N SER A 99 -7.02 -7.60 5.84
CA SER A 99 -5.95 -8.51 5.38
C SER A 99 -5.87 -9.78 6.25
N TRP A 100 -5.98 -9.65 7.57
CA TRP A 100 -6.09 -10.77 8.50
C TRP A 100 -7.32 -11.64 8.20
N LYS A 101 -8.50 -11.02 8.07
CA LYS A 101 -9.74 -11.72 7.73
C LYS A 101 -9.66 -12.48 6.42
N ILE A 102 -8.93 -11.96 5.45
CA ILE A 102 -8.70 -12.60 4.16
C ILE A 102 -7.75 -13.80 4.31
N LEU A 103 -6.63 -13.60 5.00
CA LEU A 103 -5.56 -14.60 5.10
C LEU A 103 -5.92 -15.79 6.00
N LYS A 104 -6.69 -15.57 7.07
CA LYS A 104 -7.12 -16.65 7.96
C LYS A 104 -8.01 -17.70 7.29
N GLU A 105 -8.72 -17.31 6.23
CA GLU A 105 -9.59 -18.20 5.44
C GLU A 105 -8.78 -19.03 4.43
N LYS A 106 -7.49 -18.73 4.22
CA LYS A 106 -6.67 -19.49 3.27
C LYS A 106 -6.40 -20.90 3.77
N PHE A 107 -6.49 -21.86 2.85
CA PHE A 107 -6.28 -23.27 3.16
C PHE A 107 -4.82 -23.56 3.52
N ASP A 108 -3.88 -23.01 2.76
CA ASP A 108 -2.45 -23.20 2.98
C ASP A 108 -1.81 -21.83 3.17
N LEU A 109 -1.61 -21.42 4.43
CA LEU A 109 -1.01 -20.13 4.76
C LEU A 109 0.52 -20.17 4.65
N VAL A 110 1.12 -21.37 4.71
CA VAL A 110 2.58 -21.56 4.66
C VAL A 110 3.18 -21.03 3.35
N LYS A 111 2.49 -21.20 2.22
CA LYS A 111 2.95 -20.67 0.93
C LYS A 111 2.98 -19.13 0.88
N TYR A 112 2.24 -18.46 1.76
CA TYR A 112 2.21 -17.01 1.86
C TYR A 112 3.25 -16.46 2.83
N SER A 113 3.96 -17.30 3.61
CA SER A 113 4.82 -16.84 4.70
C SER A 113 5.87 -15.83 4.25
N PHE A 114 6.61 -16.10 3.16
CA PHE A 114 7.60 -15.15 2.65
C PHE A 114 6.98 -13.82 2.21
N LEU A 115 5.75 -13.83 1.68
CA LEU A 115 5.06 -12.61 1.25
C LEU A 115 4.48 -11.83 2.44
N ILE A 116 3.94 -12.52 3.46
CA ILE A 116 3.35 -11.89 4.65
C ILE A 116 4.43 -11.22 5.50
N PHE A 117 5.57 -11.90 5.68
CA PHE A 117 6.66 -11.39 6.50
C PHE A 117 7.68 -10.57 5.70
N SER A 118 7.46 -10.35 4.40
CA SER A 118 8.38 -9.57 3.58
C SER A 118 8.46 -8.11 4.06
N PRO A 119 9.64 -7.47 3.92
CA PRO A 119 9.85 -6.09 4.33
C PRO A 119 9.13 -5.06 3.44
N PHE A 120 8.53 -5.49 2.33
CA PHE A 120 7.92 -4.63 1.31
C PHE A 120 6.38 -4.63 1.33
N LEU A 121 5.72 -5.46 2.15
CA LEU A 121 4.26 -5.54 2.17
C LEU A 121 3.67 -4.92 3.43
N PHE A 122 3.53 -5.69 4.52
CA PHE A 122 2.89 -5.20 5.74
C PHE A 122 3.83 -4.42 6.66
N THR A 123 5.14 -4.65 6.54
CA THR A 123 6.19 -3.99 7.33
C THR A 123 6.85 -2.84 6.58
N TYR A 124 6.44 -2.54 5.34
CA TYR A 124 7.01 -1.43 4.55
C TYR A 124 7.01 -0.12 5.33
N ALA A 125 5.91 0.18 6.03
CA ALA A 125 5.81 1.41 6.81
C ALA A 125 6.81 1.51 7.98
N ILE A 126 7.26 0.37 8.50
CA ILE A 126 8.25 0.29 9.57
C ILE A 126 9.66 0.36 8.99
N ASN A 127 9.91 -0.35 7.89
CA ASN A 127 11.24 -0.48 7.29
C ASN A 127 11.62 0.72 6.43
N SER A 128 10.66 1.46 5.90
CA SER A 128 10.87 2.66 5.08
C SER A 128 10.02 3.82 5.59
N ILE A 129 10.39 4.35 6.76
CA ILE A 129 9.61 5.38 7.48
C ILE A 129 9.26 6.56 6.57
N ALA A 130 10.19 7.05 5.75
CA ALA A 130 9.99 8.19 4.85
C ALA A 130 8.88 7.99 3.80
N GLY A 131 8.57 6.75 3.43
CA GLY A 131 7.49 6.40 2.50
C GLY A 131 6.28 5.76 3.16
N GLY A 132 6.43 5.32 4.40
CA GLY A 132 5.53 4.38 5.06
C GLY A 132 4.19 4.94 5.50
N TYR A 133 4.15 6.22 5.88
CA TYR A 133 3.03 6.84 6.59
C TYR A 133 2.24 7.79 5.69
N ARG A 134 2.34 7.60 4.39
CA ARG A 134 1.68 8.43 3.40
C ARG A 134 0.23 8.00 3.21
N LYS A 135 -0.53 8.81 2.47
CA LYS A 135 -1.99 8.68 2.32
C LYS A 135 -2.43 7.40 1.61
N GLU A 136 -1.52 6.65 1.00
CA GLU A 136 -1.89 5.46 0.24
C GLU A 136 -2.50 4.34 1.07
N ILE A 137 -2.26 4.37 2.38
CA ILE A 137 -2.94 3.47 3.32
C ILE A 137 -4.47 3.56 3.22
N LEU A 138 -5.02 4.72 2.84
CA LEU A 138 -6.45 4.89 2.57
C LEU A 138 -6.90 3.98 1.42
N TYR A 139 -6.13 3.93 0.33
CA TYR A 139 -6.48 3.07 -0.80
C TYR A 139 -6.25 1.61 -0.48
N PHE A 140 -5.20 1.26 0.27
CA PHE A 140 -4.97 -0.12 0.69
C PHE A 140 -6.10 -0.61 1.60
N ALA A 141 -6.62 0.24 2.49
CA ALA A 141 -7.79 -0.05 3.31
C ALA A 141 -9.04 -0.29 2.43
N VAL A 142 -9.29 0.56 1.43
CA VAL A 142 -10.39 0.39 0.47
C VAL A 142 -10.25 -0.91 -0.33
N LEU A 143 -9.06 -1.18 -0.86
CA LEU A 143 -8.77 -2.38 -1.63
C LEU A 143 -8.93 -3.65 -0.77
N ALA A 144 -8.53 -3.60 0.50
CA ALA A 144 -8.74 -4.68 1.47
C ALA A 144 -10.24 -4.92 1.73
N ILE A 145 -11.03 -3.87 1.93
CA ILE A 145 -12.50 -3.95 2.11
C ILE A 145 -13.17 -4.55 0.87
N ILE A 146 -12.83 -4.06 -0.33
CA ILE A 146 -13.40 -4.52 -1.59
C ILE A 146 -13.02 -5.97 -1.87
N THR A 147 -11.76 -6.33 -1.65
CA THR A 147 -11.28 -7.71 -1.81
C THR A 147 -11.96 -8.66 -0.82
N TYR A 148 -12.06 -8.27 0.45
CA TYR A 148 -12.80 -9.07 1.44
C TYR A 148 -14.28 -9.22 1.07
N SER A 149 -14.92 -8.13 0.64
CA SER A 149 -16.33 -8.13 0.26
C SER A 149 -16.61 -9.02 -0.94
N SER A 150 -15.72 -9.02 -1.95
CA SER A 150 -15.86 -9.88 -3.14
C SER A 150 -15.70 -11.36 -2.81
N LEU A 151 -14.87 -11.70 -1.81
CA LEU A 151 -14.71 -13.06 -1.31
C LEU A 151 -15.87 -13.51 -0.43
N LYS A 152 -16.38 -12.61 0.44
CA LYS A 152 -17.34 -12.98 1.49
C LYS A 152 -18.79 -12.96 1.05
N TYR A 153 -19.18 -12.01 0.21
CA TYR A 153 -20.58 -11.77 -0.13
C TYR A 153 -20.94 -12.30 -1.53
N ASP A 154 -22.23 -12.52 -1.78
CA ASP A 154 -22.74 -12.79 -3.12
C ASP A 154 -22.55 -11.57 -4.05
N ALA A 155 -22.74 -11.77 -5.35
CA ALA A 155 -22.52 -10.75 -6.36
C ALA A 155 -23.39 -9.49 -6.17
N ARG A 156 -24.67 -9.62 -5.74
CA ARG A 156 -25.58 -8.48 -5.59
C ARG A 156 -25.18 -7.61 -4.41
N LYS A 157 -24.87 -8.24 -3.27
CA LYS A 157 -24.43 -7.50 -2.08
C LYS A 157 -23.05 -6.87 -2.30
N PHE A 158 -22.13 -7.59 -2.93
CA PHE A 158 -20.83 -7.04 -3.31
C PHE A 158 -20.98 -5.84 -4.26
N GLN A 159 -21.84 -5.93 -5.28
CA GLN A 159 -22.09 -4.86 -6.23
C GLN A 159 -22.58 -3.57 -5.57
N LYS A 160 -23.47 -3.66 -4.58
CA LYS A 160 -23.91 -2.48 -3.79
C LYS A 160 -22.76 -1.83 -3.03
N ILE A 161 -21.94 -2.64 -2.36
CA ILE A 161 -20.74 -2.15 -1.64
C ILE A 161 -19.78 -1.47 -2.62
N PHE A 162 -19.52 -2.12 -3.76
CA PHE A 162 -18.63 -1.61 -4.79
C PHE A 162 -19.08 -0.26 -5.36
N PHE A 163 -20.37 -0.11 -5.70
CA PHE A 163 -20.87 1.17 -6.21
C PHE A 163 -20.91 2.26 -5.15
N LEU A 164 -21.21 1.93 -3.89
CA LEU A 164 -21.06 2.88 -2.79
C LEU A 164 -19.61 3.34 -2.66
N THR A 165 -18.64 2.43 -2.76
CA THR A 165 -17.22 2.77 -2.75
C THR A 165 -16.85 3.68 -3.92
N LEU A 166 -17.28 3.38 -5.16
CA LEU A 166 -16.99 4.22 -6.33
C LEU A 166 -17.65 5.60 -6.25
N PHE A 167 -18.83 5.70 -5.65
CA PHE A 167 -19.51 6.97 -5.42
C PHE A 167 -18.76 7.86 -4.43
N LEU A 168 -18.17 7.29 -3.38
CA LEU A 168 -17.38 8.00 -2.38
C LEU A 168 -15.90 8.19 -2.80
N TYR A 169 -15.44 7.47 -3.82
CA TYR A 169 -14.05 7.49 -4.27
C TYR A 169 -13.49 8.85 -4.68
N PRO A 170 -14.29 9.81 -5.19
CA PRO A 170 -13.81 11.18 -5.45
C PRO A 170 -13.20 11.85 -4.22
N LEU A 171 -13.69 11.56 -3.01
CA LEU A 171 -13.11 12.09 -1.78
C LEU A 171 -11.67 11.59 -1.58
N ILE A 172 -11.38 10.37 -2.02
CA ILE A 172 -10.03 9.83 -1.95
C ILE A 172 -9.12 10.44 -3.03
N ILE A 173 -9.63 10.70 -4.23
CA ILE A 173 -8.86 11.41 -5.28
C ILE A 173 -8.51 12.84 -4.84
N LEU A 174 -9.43 13.53 -4.17
CA LEU A 174 -9.19 14.87 -3.63
C LEU A 174 -8.18 14.87 -2.46
N THR A 175 -7.99 13.71 -1.83
CA THR A 175 -7.02 13.50 -0.77
C THR A 175 -5.62 13.27 -1.33
N ASP A 176 -5.49 12.43 -2.36
CA ASP A 176 -4.25 12.18 -3.07
C ASP A 176 -4.53 11.58 -4.47
N GLU A 177 -3.80 12.04 -5.49
CA GLU A 177 -4.05 11.66 -6.88
C GLU A 177 -3.65 10.21 -7.19
N VAL A 178 -2.84 9.58 -6.32
CA VAL A 178 -2.41 8.17 -6.43
C VAL A 178 -3.60 7.21 -6.50
N GLY A 179 -4.77 7.62 -5.98
CA GLY A 179 -5.99 6.83 -6.04
C GLY A 179 -6.39 6.38 -7.45
N ILE A 180 -5.94 7.07 -8.50
CA ILE A 180 -6.21 6.70 -9.90
C ILE A 180 -5.60 5.33 -10.26
N VAL A 181 -4.46 4.99 -9.68
CA VAL A 181 -3.66 3.79 -10.01
C VAL A 181 -4.38 2.49 -9.64
N ILE A 182 -5.23 2.55 -8.62
CA ILE A 182 -5.93 1.37 -8.07
C ILE A 182 -7.26 1.09 -8.79
N PHE A 183 -7.77 2.04 -9.59
CA PHE A 183 -9.02 1.85 -10.36
C PHE A 183 -9.03 0.62 -11.26
N PRO A 184 -7.98 0.36 -12.09
CA PRO A 184 -7.92 -0.82 -12.93
C PRO A 184 -8.14 -2.11 -12.14
N LEU A 185 -7.57 -2.21 -10.93
CA LEU A 185 -7.76 -3.36 -10.05
C LEU A 185 -9.18 -3.42 -9.47
N LEU A 186 -9.75 -2.30 -9.00
CA LEU A 186 -11.14 -2.26 -8.52
C LEU A 186 -12.11 -2.74 -9.61
N CYS A 187 -11.95 -2.25 -10.84
CA CYS A 187 -12.72 -2.69 -12.00
C CYS A 187 -12.52 -4.17 -12.28
N ALA A 188 -11.27 -4.68 -12.21
CA ALA A 188 -10.97 -6.08 -12.43
C ALA A 188 -11.68 -7.00 -11.41
N ILE A 189 -11.71 -6.61 -10.13
CA ILE A 189 -12.46 -7.33 -9.08
C ILE A 189 -13.96 -7.33 -9.38
N PHE A 190 -14.50 -6.19 -9.81
CA PHE A 190 -15.91 -6.08 -10.20
C PHE A 190 -16.27 -7.03 -11.34
N PHE A 191 -15.50 -7.02 -12.43
CA PHE A 191 -15.75 -7.88 -13.58
C PHE A 191 -15.56 -9.38 -13.28
N ASP A 192 -14.59 -9.77 -12.43
CA ASP A 192 -14.45 -11.17 -12.01
C ASP A 192 -15.65 -11.65 -11.19
N LYS A 193 -16.11 -10.82 -10.26
CA LYS A 193 -17.14 -11.18 -9.27
C LYS A 193 -18.56 -11.10 -9.81
N VAL A 194 -18.90 -10.02 -10.51
CA VAL A 194 -20.26 -9.73 -10.97
C VAL A 194 -20.52 -10.33 -12.35
N ARG A 195 -19.51 -10.34 -13.23
CA ARG A 195 -19.59 -10.82 -14.61
C ARG A 195 -20.79 -10.24 -15.39
N PRO A 196 -20.98 -8.91 -15.38
CA PRO A 196 -22.13 -8.30 -16.02
C PRO A 196 -22.04 -8.44 -17.56
N GLY A 197 -23.20 -8.51 -18.21
CA GLY A 197 -23.27 -8.38 -19.67
C GLY A 197 -23.02 -6.94 -20.12
N LEU A 198 -22.62 -6.72 -21.37
CA LEU A 198 -22.32 -5.37 -21.88
C LEU A 198 -23.51 -4.38 -21.83
N ARG A 199 -24.74 -4.91 -21.83
CA ARG A 199 -25.99 -4.11 -21.76
C ARG A 199 -26.58 -4.05 -20.35
N ASP A 200 -25.86 -4.55 -19.35
CA ASP A 200 -26.31 -4.53 -17.97
C ASP A 200 -26.25 -3.09 -17.43
N LEU A 201 -27.30 -2.66 -16.72
CA LEU A 201 -27.39 -1.34 -16.09
C LEU A 201 -26.20 -1.06 -15.18
N SER A 202 -25.63 -2.10 -14.57
CA SER A 202 -24.44 -1.97 -13.74
C SER A 202 -23.19 -1.56 -14.52
N VAL A 203 -23.07 -1.90 -15.80
CA VAL A 203 -21.98 -1.40 -16.66
C VAL A 203 -22.20 0.06 -16.98
N LEU A 204 -23.43 0.48 -17.27
CA LEU A 204 -23.75 1.90 -17.46
C LEU A 204 -23.44 2.72 -16.19
N LEU A 205 -23.87 2.23 -15.02
CA LEU A 205 -23.58 2.88 -13.73
C LEU A 205 -22.08 2.94 -13.45
N LEU A 206 -21.34 1.87 -13.74
CA LEU A 206 -19.88 1.86 -13.65
C LEU A 206 -19.26 2.96 -14.52
N LEU A 207 -19.67 3.06 -15.79
CA LEU A 207 -19.15 4.08 -16.69
C LEU A 207 -19.45 5.51 -16.20
N VAL A 208 -20.67 5.77 -15.73
CA VAL A 208 -21.05 7.07 -15.16
C VAL A 208 -20.17 7.42 -13.96
N LEU A 209 -19.96 6.48 -13.02
CA LEU A 209 -19.13 6.71 -11.85
C LEU A 209 -17.64 6.85 -12.21
N LEU A 210 -17.14 6.10 -13.19
CA LEU A 210 -15.77 6.27 -13.69
C LEU A 210 -15.59 7.63 -14.36
N SER A 211 -16.53 8.08 -15.18
CA SER A 211 -16.50 9.42 -15.77
C SER A 211 -16.53 10.51 -14.71
N PHE A 212 -17.35 10.36 -13.67
CA PHE A 212 -17.37 11.29 -12.55
C PHE A 212 -16.02 11.36 -11.82
N ASN A 213 -15.42 10.21 -11.50
CA ASN A 213 -14.09 10.15 -10.89
C ASN A 213 -13.00 10.72 -11.81
N ALA A 214 -13.07 10.48 -13.12
CA ALA A 214 -12.14 11.02 -14.10
C ALA A 214 -12.23 12.54 -14.19
N ILE A 215 -13.42 13.13 -14.15
CA ILE A 215 -13.60 14.59 -14.12
C ILE A 215 -12.95 15.18 -12.87
N ILE A 216 -13.17 14.59 -11.70
CA ILE A 216 -12.54 15.04 -10.45
C ILE A 216 -11.01 14.93 -10.51
N PHE A 217 -10.50 13.82 -11.04
CA PHE A 217 -9.07 13.66 -11.27
C PHE A 217 -8.51 14.73 -12.21
N LEU A 218 -9.20 15.03 -13.31
CA LEU A 218 -8.79 16.11 -14.24
C LEU A 218 -8.75 17.46 -13.51
N VAL A 219 -9.75 17.79 -12.70
CA VAL A 219 -9.75 19.02 -11.89
C VAL A 219 -8.52 19.08 -10.96
N VAL A 220 -8.18 17.97 -10.29
CA VAL A 220 -6.99 17.89 -9.42
C VAL A 220 -5.70 18.11 -10.23
N ILE A 221 -5.60 17.56 -11.43
CA ILE A 221 -4.43 17.71 -12.31
C ILE A 221 -4.33 19.13 -12.89
N PHE A 222 -5.45 19.79 -13.23
CA PHE A 222 -5.43 21.18 -13.70
C PHE A 222 -4.95 22.17 -12.63
N HIS A 223 -5.18 21.85 -11.35
CA HIS A 223 -4.71 22.61 -10.20
C HIS A 223 -3.49 21.95 -9.55
N HIS A 224 -2.62 21.32 -10.35
CA HIS A 224 -1.48 20.63 -9.78
C HIS A 224 -0.54 21.62 -9.10
N GLN A 225 -0.03 22.64 -9.78
CA GLN A 225 0.96 23.56 -9.20
C GLN A 225 0.32 24.63 -8.31
N ALA A 226 0.75 24.67 -7.04
CA ALA A 226 0.37 25.73 -6.11
C ALA A 226 1.29 26.95 -6.27
N SER A 227 0.70 28.14 -6.16
CA SER A 227 1.44 29.41 -6.08
C SER A 227 2.07 29.61 -4.69
N LEU A 228 3.03 30.54 -4.61
CA LEU A 228 3.69 30.88 -3.35
C LEU A 228 2.71 31.37 -2.28
N SER A 229 1.77 32.24 -2.66
CA SER A 229 0.75 32.76 -1.75
C SER A 229 -0.15 31.66 -1.19
N GLN A 230 -0.48 30.66 -2.01
CA GLN A 230 -1.25 29.49 -1.55
C GLN A 230 -0.48 28.67 -0.52
N ILE A 231 0.81 28.43 -0.76
CA ILE A 231 1.67 27.69 0.17
C ILE A 231 1.83 28.45 1.49
N GLU A 232 2.10 29.74 1.43
CA GLU A 232 2.22 30.59 2.62
C GLU A 232 0.91 30.64 3.40
N ALA A 233 -0.24 30.73 2.74
CA ALA A 233 -1.54 30.68 3.39
C ALA A 233 -1.78 29.35 4.14
N ILE A 234 -1.47 28.21 3.50
CA ILE A 234 -1.57 26.88 4.13
C ILE A 234 -0.67 26.82 5.37
N LYS A 235 0.59 27.27 5.25
CA LYS A 235 1.55 27.28 6.37
C LYS A 235 1.09 28.19 7.51
N ASN A 236 0.61 29.39 7.18
CA ASN A 236 0.12 30.37 8.15
C ASN A 236 -1.11 29.86 8.90
N ALA A 237 -2.01 29.17 8.21
CA ALA A 237 -3.16 28.54 8.84
C ALA A 237 -2.75 27.48 9.87
N LEU A 238 -1.80 26.60 9.54
CA LEU A 238 -1.36 25.55 10.46
C LEU A 238 -0.74 26.09 11.76
N ILE A 239 -0.06 27.23 11.70
CA ILE A 239 0.47 27.92 12.90
C ILE A 239 -0.65 28.30 13.87
N THR A 240 -1.82 28.69 13.35
CA THR A 240 -2.96 29.10 14.21
C THR A 240 -3.53 27.94 15.04
N VAL A 241 -3.23 26.70 14.68
CA VAL A 241 -3.67 25.47 15.35
C VAL A 241 -2.52 24.68 15.96
N ASP A 242 -1.46 25.41 16.36
CA ASP A 242 -0.27 24.88 17.06
C ASP A 242 0.51 23.81 16.27
N LEU A 243 0.57 23.97 14.94
CA LEU A 243 1.44 23.19 14.08
C LEU A 243 2.26 24.14 13.21
N ASP A 244 3.41 24.59 13.70
CA ASP A 244 4.31 25.44 12.91
C ASP A 244 5.05 24.59 11.85
N PRO A 245 4.77 24.77 10.55
CA PRO A 245 5.43 24.03 9.48
C PRO A 245 6.64 24.79 8.90
N ARG A 246 7.06 25.93 9.47
CA ARG A 246 8.07 26.85 8.90
C ARG A 246 9.54 26.38 9.03
N GLY A 247 9.80 25.20 9.61
CA GLY A 247 11.14 24.61 9.66
C GLY A 247 11.59 23.99 8.33
N LYS A 248 12.62 23.13 8.34
CA LYS A 248 12.98 22.17 7.26
C LYS A 248 11.85 21.17 6.91
N GLU A 249 10.64 21.45 7.37
CA GLU A 249 9.55 20.54 7.71
C GLU A 249 8.30 20.78 6.85
N SER A 250 8.33 21.74 5.92
CA SER A 250 7.25 21.93 4.95
C SER A 250 7.29 20.98 3.74
N GLY A 251 8.17 19.97 3.75
CA GLY A 251 8.49 19.04 2.65
C GLY A 251 7.38 18.81 1.62
N ALA A 252 6.27 18.16 2.00
CA ALA A 252 5.18 17.87 1.07
C ALA A 252 4.36 19.11 0.64
N ILE A 253 4.23 20.11 1.50
CA ILE A 253 3.52 21.37 1.21
C ILE A 253 4.34 22.19 0.20
N ASP A 254 5.66 22.27 0.36
CA ASP A 254 6.54 22.95 -0.60
C ASP A 254 6.62 22.21 -1.93
N ALA A 255 6.55 20.87 -1.90
CA ALA A 255 6.51 20.03 -3.10
C ALA A 255 5.28 20.31 -3.99
N LEU A 256 4.27 21.04 -3.51
CA LEU A 256 3.15 21.48 -4.35
C LEU A 256 3.57 22.47 -5.44
N ARG A 257 4.62 23.27 -5.19
CA ARG A 257 5.15 24.25 -6.16
C ARG A 257 6.06 23.63 -7.22
N VAL A 258 6.70 22.51 -6.89
CA VAL A 258 7.75 21.91 -7.71
C VAL A 258 7.18 21.51 -9.06
N SER A 259 7.84 21.95 -10.12
CA SER A 259 7.39 21.68 -11.49
C SER A 259 7.65 20.23 -11.89
N THR A 260 6.88 19.70 -12.85
CA THR A 260 7.10 18.35 -13.39
C THR A 260 8.51 18.19 -13.96
N MET A 261 9.03 19.23 -14.64
CA MET A 261 10.38 19.22 -15.20
C MET A 261 11.46 19.15 -14.12
N GLU A 262 11.27 19.86 -13.01
CA GLU A 262 12.20 19.82 -11.87
C GLU A 262 12.19 18.46 -11.18
N ASN A 263 11.01 17.88 -10.96
CA ASN A 263 10.87 16.51 -10.44
C ASN A 263 11.53 15.48 -11.36
N MET A 264 11.35 15.60 -12.69
CA MET A 264 12.04 14.73 -13.66
C MET A 264 13.56 14.86 -13.57
N LYS A 265 14.10 16.09 -13.49
CA LYS A 265 15.54 16.31 -13.32
C LYS A 265 16.06 15.67 -12.03
N GLY A 266 15.35 15.84 -10.92
CA GLY A 266 15.67 15.19 -9.65
C GLY A 266 15.64 13.67 -9.76
N THR A 267 14.67 13.11 -10.48
CA THR A 267 14.56 11.67 -10.73
C THR A 267 15.73 11.15 -11.58
N PHE A 268 16.09 11.82 -12.67
CA PHE A 268 17.27 11.45 -13.48
C PHE A 268 18.56 11.52 -12.68
N HIS A 269 18.70 12.53 -11.82
CA HIS A 269 19.83 12.64 -10.90
C HIS A 269 19.89 11.44 -9.96
N SER A 270 18.78 11.09 -9.29
CA SER A 270 18.71 9.89 -8.44
C SER A 270 18.96 8.58 -9.20
N ILE A 271 18.53 8.49 -10.46
CA ILE A 271 18.80 7.29 -11.28
C ILE A 271 20.30 7.09 -11.46
N ILE A 272 21.01 8.15 -11.84
CA ILE A 272 22.45 8.07 -12.15
C ILE A 272 23.27 8.00 -10.87
N PHE A 273 23.11 8.97 -9.97
CA PHE A 273 23.98 9.15 -8.80
C PHE A 273 23.51 8.38 -7.56
N GLY A 274 22.21 8.06 -7.48
CA GLY A 274 21.66 7.17 -6.46
C GLY A 274 21.65 5.69 -6.88
N HIS A 275 22.20 5.35 -8.05
CA HIS A 275 22.33 3.98 -8.57
C HIS A 275 21.01 3.18 -8.62
N TYR A 276 19.88 3.82 -8.96
CA TYR A 276 18.57 3.16 -9.00
C TYR A 276 18.56 1.96 -9.96
N TYR A 277 19.33 2.04 -11.05
CA TYR A 277 19.48 0.99 -12.06
C TYR A 277 20.15 -0.29 -11.53
N ILE A 278 20.74 -0.26 -10.33
CA ILE A 278 21.27 -1.46 -9.64
C ILE A 278 20.33 -1.87 -8.51
N ILE A 279 19.91 -0.91 -7.70
CA ILE A 279 19.23 -1.18 -6.43
C ILE A 279 17.81 -1.70 -6.63
N TYR A 280 17.03 -1.10 -7.53
CA TYR A 280 15.66 -1.56 -7.76
C TYR A 280 15.60 -2.92 -8.46
N PRO A 281 16.44 -3.25 -9.46
CA PRO A 281 16.54 -4.62 -9.95
C PRO A 281 16.91 -5.65 -8.88
N LEU A 282 17.83 -5.32 -7.96
CA LEU A 282 18.17 -6.20 -6.85
C LEU A 282 17.00 -6.38 -5.87
N ALA A 283 16.28 -5.30 -5.55
CA ALA A 283 15.06 -5.37 -4.76
C ALA A 283 13.99 -6.24 -5.44
N LEU A 284 13.83 -6.15 -6.76
CA LEU A 284 12.89 -6.98 -7.52
C LEU A 284 13.28 -8.47 -7.52
N ILE A 285 14.57 -8.81 -7.48
CA ILE A 285 15.03 -10.19 -7.27
C ILE A 285 14.58 -10.69 -5.89
N LEU A 286 14.75 -9.88 -4.85
CA LEU A 286 14.32 -10.23 -3.48
C LEU A 286 12.80 -10.35 -3.37
N VAL A 287 12.04 -9.48 -4.03
CA VAL A 287 10.58 -9.61 -4.18
C VAL A 287 10.22 -10.94 -4.86
N SER A 288 10.95 -11.33 -5.91
CA SER A 288 10.69 -12.56 -6.66
C SER A 288 10.84 -13.82 -5.79
N ILE A 289 11.70 -13.80 -4.77
CA ILE A 289 11.82 -14.89 -3.79
C ILE A 289 10.50 -15.08 -3.02
N ALA A 290 9.85 -14.01 -2.57
CA ALA A 290 8.55 -14.09 -1.89
C ALA A 290 7.41 -14.51 -2.81
N LEU A 291 7.51 -14.20 -4.11
CA LEU A 291 6.50 -14.56 -5.10
C LEU A 291 6.67 -15.98 -5.67
N TYR A 292 7.86 -16.58 -5.55
CA TYR A 292 8.16 -17.91 -6.10
C TYR A 292 7.20 -19.01 -5.62
N PRO A 293 6.87 -19.14 -4.32
CA PRO A 293 5.89 -20.13 -3.84
C PRO A 293 4.47 -19.93 -4.41
N LEU A 294 4.19 -18.74 -4.93
CA LEU A 294 2.89 -18.28 -5.44
C LEU A 294 2.85 -18.21 -6.97
N PHE A 295 3.83 -18.82 -7.66
CA PHE A 295 3.95 -18.76 -9.12
C PHE A 295 2.72 -19.35 -9.85
N ARG A 296 2.01 -20.29 -9.24
CA ARG A 296 0.77 -20.86 -9.82
C ARG A 296 -0.37 -19.84 -9.80
N GLU A 297 -0.49 -19.08 -8.73
CA GLU A 297 -1.43 -17.98 -8.54
C GLU A 297 -1.09 -16.85 -9.52
N LEU A 298 0.18 -16.50 -9.69
CA LEU A 298 0.62 -15.55 -10.72
C LEU A 298 0.19 -15.99 -12.13
N LYS A 299 0.35 -17.28 -12.48
CA LYS A 299 -0.16 -17.82 -13.75
C LYS A 299 -1.68 -17.72 -13.88
N LYS A 300 -2.43 -17.89 -12.79
CA LYS A 300 -3.89 -17.74 -12.79
C LYS A 300 -4.31 -16.28 -13.02
N ILE A 301 -3.56 -15.32 -12.46
CA ILE A 301 -3.79 -13.88 -12.70
C ILE A 301 -3.65 -13.58 -14.19
N ILE A 302 -2.56 -14.01 -14.82
CA ILE A 302 -2.30 -13.78 -16.25
C ILE A 302 -3.38 -14.43 -17.14
N LYS A 303 -3.87 -15.62 -16.76
CA LYS A 303 -4.96 -16.30 -17.49
C LYS A 303 -6.33 -15.65 -17.31
N SER A 304 -6.55 -14.93 -16.20
CA SER A 304 -7.80 -14.21 -15.97
C SER A 304 -7.79 -12.92 -16.76
N ARG A 305 -8.64 -12.81 -17.79
CA ARG A 305 -8.74 -11.61 -18.63
C ARG A 305 -8.92 -10.34 -17.79
N SER A 306 -9.84 -10.34 -16.82
CA SER A 306 -10.11 -9.17 -15.99
C SER A 306 -8.91 -8.79 -15.12
N PHE A 307 -8.28 -9.76 -14.45
CA PHE A 307 -7.12 -9.46 -13.58
C PHE A 307 -5.87 -9.09 -14.36
N PHE A 308 -5.60 -9.72 -15.50
CA PHE A 308 -4.50 -9.35 -16.38
C PHE A 308 -4.66 -7.93 -16.93
N LEU A 309 -5.85 -7.56 -17.41
CA LEU A 309 -6.12 -6.20 -17.88
C LEU A 309 -6.07 -5.18 -16.74
N GLY A 310 -6.55 -5.54 -15.54
CA GLY A 310 -6.43 -4.69 -14.35
C GLY A 310 -4.97 -4.42 -13.99
N LEU A 311 -4.14 -5.46 -13.91
CA LEU A 311 -2.72 -5.35 -13.61
C LEU A 311 -1.97 -4.55 -14.70
N LEU A 312 -2.27 -4.79 -15.98
CA LEU A 312 -1.68 -4.04 -17.09
C LEU A 312 -2.07 -2.57 -17.04
N GLY A 313 -3.33 -2.27 -16.71
CA GLY A 313 -3.81 -0.90 -16.54
C GLY A 313 -3.11 -0.18 -15.39
N ALA A 314 -2.97 -0.83 -14.22
CA ALA A 314 -2.24 -0.27 -13.08
C ALA A 314 -0.77 -0.02 -13.43
N PHE A 315 -0.11 -0.98 -14.09
CA PHE A 315 1.26 -0.81 -14.55
C PHE A 315 1.42 0.35 -15.52
N PHE A 316 0.49 0.50 -16.48
CA PHE A 316 0.51 1.60 -17.44
C PHE A 316 0.33 2.97 -16.77
N LEU A 317 -0.50 3.07 -15.72
CA LEU A 317 -0.69 4.30 -14.96
C LEU A 317 0.54 4.67 -14.09
N ILE A 318 1.25 3.68 -13.57
CA ILE A 318 2.46 3.91 -12.75
C ILE A 318 3.69 4.25 -13.63
N LEU A 319 3.77 3.72 -14.85
CA LEU A 319 4.97 3.84 -15.69
C LEU A 319 5.48 5.29 -15.89
N PRO A 320 4.63 6.30 -16.19
CA PRO A 320 5.07 7.68 -16.28
C PRO A 320 5.63 8.23 -14.96
N VAL A 321 5.17 7.68 -13.83
CA VAL A 321 5.59 8.17 -12.52
C VAL A 321 7.03 7.78 -12.21
N TYR A 322 7.53 6.63 -12.69
CA TYR A 322 8.95 6.30 -12.57
C TYR A 322 9.87 7.27 -13.31
N ILE A 323 9.35 8.04 -14.27
CA ILE A 323 10.11 9.06 -14.99
C ILE A 323 10.07 10.40 -14.22
N ILE A 324 8.93 10.69 -13.56
CA ILE A 324 8.67 11.99 -12.94
C ILE A 324 9.11 12.02 -11.48
N ALA A 325 8.90 10.95 -10.72
CA ALA A 325 9.07 10.93 -9.28
C ALA A 325 10.27 10.05 -8.86
N ASN A 326 10.99 10.52 -7.84
CA ASN A 326 12.19 9.87 -7.33
C ASN A 326 11.91 8.81 -6.24
N ASP A 327 10.66 8.67 -5.80
CA ASP A 327 10.21 7.75 -4.74
C ASP A 327 9.82 6.36 -5.29
N TRP A 328 10.67 5.78 -6.15
CA TRP A 328 10.40 4.51 -6.87
C TRP A 328 9.98 3.35 -5.95
N GLY A 329 10.48 3.29 -4.71
CA GLY A 329 10.09 2.25 -3.75
C GLY A 329 8.65 2.32 -3.33
N ARG A 330 8.10 3.54 -3.22
CA ARG A 330 6.70 3.81 -2.88
C ARG A 330 5.76 3.29 -3.99
N TRP A 331 6.10 3.60 -5.24
CA TRP A 331 5.33 3.15 -6.41
C TRP A 331 5.43 1.64 -6.62
N THR A 332 6.60 1.08 -6.36
CA THR A 332 6.80 -0.38 -6.34
C THR A 332 5.95 -1.01 -5.24
N TYR A 333 5.92 -0.43 -4.03
CA TYR A 333 5.11 -0.90 -2.91
C TYR A 333 3.61 -0.95 -3.24
N ILE A 334 3.05 0.11 -3.85
CA ILE A 334 1.65 0.15 -4.27
C ILE A 334 1.32 -1.04 -5.20
N LEU A 335 2.14 -1.25 -6.23
CA LEU A 335 1.95 -2.36 -7.17
C LEU A 335 2.06 -3.74 -6.48
N LEU A 336 2.94 -3.88 -5.49
CA LEU A 336 3.09 -5.13 -4.75
C LEU A 336 1.89 -5.42 -3.84
N VAL A 337 1.28 -4.40 -3.24
CA VAL A 337 0.01 -4.55 -2.49
C VAL A 337 -1.11 -4.98 -3.43
N GLU A 338 -1.20 -4.40 -4.63
CA GLU A 338 -2.16 -4.81 -5.67
C GLU A 338 -1.98 -6.28 -6.09
N ILE A 339 -0.74 -6.69 -6.37
CA ILE A 339 -0.40 -8.07 -6.70
C ILE A 339 -0.79 -9.01 -5.55
N PHE A 340 -0.54 -8.64 -4.30
CA PHE A 340 -0.95 -9.42 -3.12
C PHE A 340 -2.46 -9.70 -3.12
N PHE A 341 -3.30 -8.67 -3.31
CA PHE A 341 -4.76 -8.85 -3.33
C PHE A 341 -5.22 -9.69 -4.52
N LEU A 342 -4.60 -9.56 -5.70
CA LEU A 342 -4.87 -10.43 -6.85
C LEU A 342 -4.52 -11.90 -6.56
N ILE A 343 -3.38 -12.17 -5.94
CA ILE A 343 -2.95 -13.54 -5.57
C ILE A 343 -3.99 -14.17 -4.65
N VAL A 344 -4.43 -13.42 -3.64
CA VAL A 344 -5.48 -13.89 -2.74
C VAL A 344 -6.78 -14.18 -3.49
N LEU A 345 -7.18 -13.34 -4.45
CA LEU A 345 -8.44 -13.50 -5.16
C LEU A 345 -8.46 -14.74 -6.06
N VAL A 346 -7.34 -15.10 -6.70
CA VAL A 346 -7.25 -16.29 -7.55
C VAL A 346 -7.04 -17.60 -6.78
N ASP A 347 -6.62 -17.51 -5.52
CA ASP A 347 -6.51 -18.65 -4.63
C ASP A 347 -7.85 -18.98 -3.96
N LYS A 348 -8.82 -19.38 -4.81
CA LYS A 348 -10.10 -19.97 -4.40
C LYS A 348 -9.89 -21.49 -4.31
N GLU A 349 -9.88 -22.07 -3.10
CA GLU A 349 -9.87 -23.48 -2.59
C GLU A 349 -9.50 -24.69 -3.51
N SER A 350 -9.69 -24.60 -4.81
CA SER A 350 -9.53 -25.62 -5.86
C SER A 350 -8.16 -26.29 -6.02
N SER A 351 -7.10 -25.87 -5.33
CA SER A 351 -5.75 -26.45 -5.49
C SER A 351 -5.48 -27.71 -4.65
N PHE A 352 -6.44 -28.18 -3.84
CA PHE A 352 -6.29 -29.37 -2.99
C PHE A 352 -5.98 -30.67 -3.75
N ARG A 353 -6.45 -30.82 -4.99
CA ARG A 353 -6.33 -32.09 -5.74
C ARG A 353 -4.95 -32.35 -6.36
N ILE A 354 -4.14 -31.32 -6.60
CA ILE A 354 -2.85 -31.47 -7.33
C ILE A 354 -1.66 -31.51 -6.35
N PHE A 355 -1.83 -31.07 -5.11
CA PHE A 355 -0.76 -31.02 -4.10
C PHE A 355 -0.56 -32.32 -3.31
N ARG A 356 -1.41 -33.34 -3.53
CA ARG A 356 -1.32 -34.62 -2.83
C ARG A 356 -0.08 -35.44 -3.28
N ASP A 357 0.45 -35.17 -4.47
CA ASP A 357 1.40 -36.09 -5.13
C ASP A 357 2.87 -35.63 -5.10
N GLN A 358 3.22 -34.49 -4.47
CA GLN A 358 4.58 -33.93 -4.57
C GLN A 358 5.25 -33.48 -3.26
N TRP A 359 4.77 -33.87 -2.07
CA TRP A 359 5.42 -33.43 -0.82
C TRP A 359 6.07 -34.57 -0.06
N THR A 360 7.40 -34.57 -0.14
CA THR A 360 8.32 -35.34 0.69
C THR A 360 8.42 -34.73 2.09
N GLU A 361 8.69 -35.59 3.06
CA GLU A 361 8.84 -35.24 4.48
C GLU A 361 9.83 -34.07 4.68
N LEU A 362 9.39 -33.05 5.42
CA LEU A 362 10.30 -32.05 5.99
C LEU A 362 10.80 -32.64 7.32
N SER A 363 12.06 -33.06 7.36
CA SER A 363 12.71 -33.37 8.63
C SER A 363 12.76 -32.11 9.51
N LEU A 364 12.86 -32.28 10.84
CA LEU A 364 13.01 -31.18 11.79
C LEU A 364 14.12 -30.20 11.37
N GLY A 365 15.25 -30.71 10.85
CA GLY A 365 16.34 -29.89 10.33
C GLY A 365 15.94 -29.01 9.13
N ARG A 366 15.12 -29.52 8.19
CA ARG A 366 14.62 -28.72 7.06
C ARG A 366 13.59 -27.68 7.50
N PHE A 367 12.78 -27.98 8.51
CA PHE A 367 11.86 -27.00 9.10
C PHE A 367 12.62 -25.83 9.75
N SER A 368 13.61 -26.14 10.59
CA SER A 368 14.45 -25.10 11.23
C SER A 368 15.20 -24.26 10.21
N LEU A 369 15.76 -24.87 9.17
CA LEU A 369 16.42 -24.14 8.08
C LEU A 369 15.47 -23.19 7.36
N ASN A 370 14.26 -23.64 7.00
CA ASN A 370 13.26 -22.79 6.35
C ASN A 370 12.83 -21.62 7.24
N LEU A 371 12.72 -21.84 8.55
CA LEU A 371 12.41 -20.78 9.51
C LEU A 371 13.56 -19.76 9.59
N ILE A 372 14.82 -20.22 9.67
CA ILE A 372 15.99 -19.34 9.63
C ILE A 372 16.00 -18.53 8.32
N LEU A 373 15.77 -19.15 7.17
CA LEU A 373 15.71 -18.45 5.88
C LEU A 373 14.60 -17.41 5.85
N LEU A 374 13.42 -17.71 6.39
CA LEU A 374 12.30 -16.77 6.46
C LEU A 374 12.64 -15.57 7.37
N ILE A 375 13.21 -15.83 8.55
CA ILE A 375 13.63 -14.77 9.48
C ILE A 375 14.71 -13.90 8.83
N SER A 376 15.73 -14.52 8.23
CA SER A 376 16.79 -13.81 7.53
C SER A 376 16.23 -12.96 6.39
N TYR A 377 15.33 -13.52 5.59
CA TYR A 377 14.65 -12.80 4.52
C TYR A 377 13.81 -11.62 5.02
N SER A 378 13.21 -11.73 6.21
CA SER A 378 12.31 -10.70 6.74
C SER A 378 13.08 -9.55 7.41
N LEU A 379 14.31 -9.79 7.87
CA LEU A 379 15.07 -8.84 8.70
C LEU A 379 16.30 -8.25 8.03
N PHE A 380 16.91 -8.92 7.05
CA PHE A 380 18.16 -8.48 6.44
C PHE A 380 17.97 -7.73 5.13
N TRP A 381 16.74 -7.31 4.79
CA TRP A 381 16.59 -6.33 3.73
C TRP A 381 15.34 -5.46 3.85
N TYR A 382 15.28 -4.37 3.07
CA TYR A 382 14.03 -3.65 2.80
C TYR A 382 13.99 -3.04 1.40
N LEU A 383 12.78 -2.66 1.00
CA LEU A 383 12.53 -1.90 -0.24
C LEU A 383 12.72 -0.40 0.06
N PRO A 384 13.80 0.24 -0.43
CA PRO A 384 14.06 1.65 -0.12
C PRO A 384 13.04 2.57 -0.79
N HIS A 385 12.52 3.56 -0.05
CA HIS A 385 11.59 4.58 -0.56
C HIS A 385 12.22 5.44 -1.66
N MET A 386 13.37 6.05 -1.36
CA MET A 386 14.22 6.85 -2.24
C MET A 386 15.67 6.73 -1.78
N LEU A 387 16.65 7.08 -2.60
CA LEU A 387 18.06 7.13 -2.18
C LEU A 387 18.63 8.53 -2.42
N ALA A 388 19.41 9.00 -1.46
CA ALA A 388 20.21 10.21 -1.59
C ALA A 388 21.54 9.91 -2.33
N ASP A 389 22.25 10.97 -2.72
CA ASP A 389 23.55 10.87 -3.39
C ASP A 389 24.59 10.15 -2.51
N GLY A 390 25.40 9.28 -3.13
CA GLY A 390 26.52 8.59 -2.45
C GLY A 390 26.13 7.35 -1.65
N VAL A 391 24.90 6.84 -1.79
CA VAL A 391 24.39 5.72 -1.00
C VAL A 391 24.82 4.37 -1.59
N SER A 392 25.57 3.58 -0.80
CA SER A 392 26.05 2.24 -1.17
C SER A 392 24.97 1.14 -1.00
N TRP A 393 25.17 -0.02 -1.65
CA TRP A 393 24.37 -1.25 -1.53
C TRP A 393 24.09 -1.72 -0.09
N ARG A 394 24.89 -1.24 0.87
CA ARG A 394 24.73 -1.51 2.31
C ARG A 394 23.38 -1.06 2.87
N PHE A 395 22.62 -0.25 2.15
CA PHE A 395 21.28 0.21 2.55
C PHE A 395 20.14 -0.71 2.12
N ILE A 396 20.34 -1.72 1.28
CA ILE A 396 19.30 -2.74 1.07
C ILE A 396 19.24 -3.65 2.28
N ILE A 397 20.37 -3.90 2.94
CA ILE A 397 20.47 -4.70 4.17
C ILE A 397 20.21 -3.78 5.37
N HIS A 398 19.38 -4.20 6.32
CA HIS A 398 19.24 -3.45 7.58
C HIS A 398 20.62 -3.29 8.21
N ASN A 399 21.08 -2.05 8.36
CA ASN A 399 22.15 -1.76 9.31
C ASN A 399 21.58 -2.09 10.69
N ILE A 400 21.96 -3.24 11.25
CA ILE A 400 21.75 -3.51 12.67
C ILE A 400 22.52 -2.41 13.42
N PRO A 401 21.86 -1.49 14.14
CA PRO A 401 22.55 -0.35 14.76
C PRO A 401 23.55 -0.76 15.85
N PHE A 402 23.54 -2.03 16.28
CA PHE A 402 24.31 -2.55 17.40
C PHE A 402 25.77 -2.96 17.08
N LEU A 403 26.28 -2.76 15.85
CA LEU A 403 27.64 -3.16 15.49
C LEU A 403 28.59 -2.03 15.09
N ASN A 404 28.15 -0.77 15.21
CA ASN A 404 29.03 0.39 15.06
C ASN A 404 28.93 1.27 16.30
N SER A 405 29.46 0.76 17.42
CA SER A 405 29.91 1.56 18.56
C SER A 405 31.42 1.65 18.53
#